data_AF-A0A5D3FT44-F1
#
_entry.id   AF-A0A5D3FT44-F1
#
_cell.length_a   1.000
_cell.length_b   1.000
_cell.length_c   1.000
_cell.angle_alpha   90.00
_cell.angle_beta   90.00
_cell.angle_gamma   90.00
#
_symmetry.space_group_name_H-M   'P 1'
#
loop_
_entity.id
_entity.type
_entity.pdbx_description
1 polymer ?
#
loop_
_entity_poly.entity_id
_entity_poly.type
_entity_poly.pdbx_seq_one_letter_code
_entity_poly.pdbx_strand_id
1 'polypeptide(L)'
;MIPIKDWDTEDAVLLRSLATALVELEKIGDLDTFTMPYPDEAQRVLNRTVLLCLRRQARPPCSLPELIDWAMAPVVDWPLRLPPGVVEPDDRLLDARSARPTELCHEWADRARDVAVEHRDRQVIRRAMDMFRGLGEPDGYSGFRRLLVEQPVLTEQAGLQVVNDLVLAPARELIQEIYREVPPAYLNDGAYATCERCLTLLTPLDDGGWWCERDQCRRIGPPPIGRRLRPEDTGELLQLERPLRQFVTGPGRAEMGLTHRLTKLGLSVELWPGFDNYDLRVTFPDGRVWAIDVKDWAHPGLLGRAARPIQPEPPYDEAFWVVPAPRVKARPGYVATFERNRPDTASDLPLMVDDALVRRARKILRERKRTDA
;
A
#
# COMPACT_ATOMS: atom_id res chain seq x y z
N MET A 1 7.76 5.55 -34.45
CA MET A 1 7.03 4.35 -33.99
C MET A 1 6.68 4.58 -32.52
N ILE A 2 5.48 5.11 -32.28
CA ILE A 2 4.96 5.47 -30.95
C ILE A 2 4.57 4.14 -30.27
N PRO A 3 5.07 3.79 -29.07
CA PRO A 3 4.76 2.51 -28.47
C PRO A 3 3.30 2.49 -28.01
N ILE A 4 2.64 1.39 -28.35
CA ILE A 4 1.25 1.03 -28.08
C ILE A 4 0.98 1.17 -26.56
N LYS A 5 0.10 2.12 -26.19
CA LYS A 5 -0.35 2.39 -24.81
C LYS A 5 -1.37 1.35 -24.27
N ASP A 6 -1.59 0.22 -24.97
CA ASP A 6 -2.63 -0.74 -24.58
C ASP A 6 -2.10 -1.88 -23.73
N TRP A 7 -2.21 -1.69 -22.41
CA TRP A 7 -2.27 -2.77 -21.42
C TRP A 7 -3.64 -3.47 -21.42
N ASP A 8 -4.44 -3.27 -22.46
CA ASP A 8 -5.78 -3.84 -22.64
C ASP A 8 -5.76 -5.08 -23.54
N THR A 9 -4.58 -5.70 -23.70
CA THR A 9 -4.45 -7.03 -24.28
C THR A 9 -5.26 -8.07 -23.48
N GLU A 10 -5.76 -9.11 -24.15
CA GLU A 10 -6.51 -10.22 -23.53
C GLU A 10 -5.75 -10.80 -22.31
N ASP A 11 -4.43 -10.90 -22.41
CA ASP A 11 -3.55 -11.45 -21.38
C ASP A 11 -3.40 -10.54 -20.17
N ALA A 12 -3.25 -9.23 -20.39
CA ALA A 12 -3.20 -8.26 -19.29
C ALA A 12 -4.55 -8.14 -18.59
N VAL A 13 -5.67 -8.26 -19.33
CA VAL A 13 -7.01 -8.38 -18.73
C VAL A 13 -7.14 -9.67 -17.93
N LEU A 14 -6.62 -10.79 -18.42
CA LEU A 14 -6.64 -12.06 -17.68
C LEU A 14 -5.79 -11.99 -16.40
N LEU A 15 -4.57 -11.43 -16.46
CA LEU A 15 -3.71 -11.22 -15.29
C LEU A 15 -4.42 -10.40 -14.21
N ARG A 16 -5.15 -9.38 -14.64
CA ARG A 16 -5.96 -8.52 -13.79
C ARG A 16 -7.12 -9.27 -13.13
N SER A 17 -7.86 -10.06 -13.90
CA SER A 17 -8.93 -10.92 -13.36
C SER A 17 -8.38 -11.97 -12.39
N LEU A 18 -7.22 -12.56 -12.70
CA LEU A 18 -6.48 -13.48 -11.81
C LEU A 18 -6.17 -12.81 -10.47
N ALA A 19 -5.57 -11.63 -10.51
CA ALA A 19 -5.26 -10.87 -9.31
C ALA A 19 -6.52 -10.54 -8.48
N THR A 20 -7.62 -10.13 -9.12
CA THR A 20 -8.89 -9.89 -8.43
C THR A 20 -9.43 -11.16 -7.77
N ALA A 21 -9.46 -12.29 -8.46
CA ALA A 21 -9.96 -13.54 -7.91
C ALA A 21 -9.12 -13.99 -6.70
N LEU A 22 -7.79 -13.87 -6.75
CA LEU A 22 -6.91 -14.21 -5.63
C LEU A 22 -7.16 -13.33 -4.39
N VAL A 23 -7.38 -12.03 -4.59
CA VAL A 23 -7.71 -11.10 -3.49
C VAL A 23 -9.09 -11.39 -2.90
N GLU A 24 -10.07 -11.81 -3.69
CA GLU A 24 -11.39 -12.21 -3.16
C GLU A 24 -11.33 -13.55 -2.43
N LEU A 25 -10.57 -14.53 -2.95
CA LEU A 25 -10.38 -15.83 -2.29
C LEU A 25 -9.72 -15.67 -0.91
N GLU A 26 -8.80 -14.73 -0.76
CA GLU A 26 -8.19 -14.45 0.54
C GLU A 26 -9.20 -14.02 1.62
N LYS A 27 -10.30 -13.37 1.22
CA LYS A 27 -11.34 -12.93 2.17
C LYS A 27 -12.18 -14.09 2.69
N ILE A 28 -12.17 -15.23 2.00
CA ILE A 28 -12.83 -16.46 2.43
C ILE A 28 -11.92 -17.11 3.48
N GLY A 29 -11.88 -16.50 4.66
CA GLY A 29 -10.98 -16.88 5.76
C GLY A 29 -11.49 -18.06 6.58
N ASP A 30 -12.73 -18.48 6.38
CA ASP A 30 -13.34 -19.57 7.12
C ASP A 30 -13.40 -20.83 6.24
N LEU A 31 -12.49 -21.77 6.50
CA LEU A 31 -12.42 -23.04 5.77
C LEU A 31 -13.73 -23.83 5.88
N ASP A 32 -14.51 -23.61 6.94
CA ASP A 32 -15.81 -24.25 7.15
C ASP A 32 -16.90 -23.66 6.23
N THR A 33 -16.67 -22.48 5.64
CA THR A 33 -17.56 -21.86 4.65
C THR A 33 -17.19 -22.21 3.21
N PHE A 34 -16.05 -22.87 3.00
CA PHE A 34 -15.61 -23.25 1.67
C PHE A 34 -16.47 -24.41 1.16
N THR A 35 -17.52 -24.07 0.42
CA THR A 35 -18.40 -25.03 -0.25
C THR A 35 -18.14 -25.00 -1.74
N MET A 36 -18.11 -26.17 -2.38
CA MET A 36 -18.16 -26.24 -3.84
C MET A 36 -19.58 -25.90 -4.30
N PRO A 37 -19.75 -25.17 -5.42
CA PRO A 37 -18.71 -24.73 -6.37
C PRO A 37 -17.87 -23.55 -5.87
N TYR A 38 -16.66 -23.39 -6.45
CA TYR A 38 -15.82 -22.21 -6.20
C TYR A 38 -16.61 -20.91 -6.42
N PRO A 39 -16.23 -19.80 -5.74
CA PRO A 39 -16.78 -18.48 -6.04
C PRO A 39 -16.74 -18.19 -7.55
N ASP A 40 -17.81 -17.62 -8.08
CA ASP A 40 -18.02 -17.45 -9.53
C ASP A 40 -16.81 -16.83 -10.25
N GLU A 41 -16.18 -15.82 -9.64
CA GLU A 41 -15.03 -15.15 -10.23
C GLU A 41 -13.78 -16.07 -10.26
N ALA A 42 -13.56 -16.87 -9.21
CA ALA A 42 -12.46 -17.84 -9.19
C ALA A 42 -12.66 -18.94 -10.24
N GLN A 43 -13.88 -19.46 -10.38
CA GLN A 43 -14.21 -20.44 -11.43
C GLN A 43 -14.08 -19.85 -12.83
N ARG A 44 -14.57 -18.62 -13.04
CA ARG A 44 -14.47 -17.91 -14.33
C ARG A 44 -13.02 -17.73 -14.75
N VAL A 45 -12.18 -17.30 -13.81
CA VAL A 45 -10.75 -17.10 -14.05
C VAL A 45 -10.05 -18.41 -14.38
N LEU A 46 -10.31 -19.49 -13.63
CA LEU A 46 -9.78 -20.82 -13.94
C LEU A 46 -10.14 -21.23 -15.37
N ASN A 47 -11.42 -21.11 -15.76
CA ASN A 47 -11.88 -21.46 -17.10
C ASN A 47 -11.17 -20.64 -18.20
N ARG A 48 -10.97 -19.34 -17.98
CA ARG A 48 -10.26 -18.47 -18.94
C ARG A 48 -8.78 -18.83 -19.05
N THR A 49 -8.12 -19.14 -17.93
CA THR A 49 -6.72 -19.59 -17.93
C THR A 49 -6.56 -20.92 -18.65
N VAL A 50 -7.44 -21.89 -18.40
CA VAL A 50 -7.47 -23.17 -19.10
C VAL A 50 -7.64 -22.96 -20.61
N LEU A 51 -8.62 -22.14 -21.02
CA LEU A 51 -8.86 -21.83 -22.43
C LEU A 51 -7.62 -21.19 -23.09
N LEU A 52 -6.94 -20.28 -22.41
CA LEU A 52 -5.71 -19.66 -22.91
C LEU A 52 -4.61 -20.69 -23.12
N CYS A 53 -4.39 -21.58 -22.15
CA CYS A 53 -3.38 -22.62 -22.23
C CYS A 53 -3.65 -23.56 -23.40
N LEU A 54 -4.90 -24.00 -23.58
CA LEU A 54 -5.32 -24.85 -24.70
C LEU A 54 -5.08 -24.17 -26.06
N ARG A 55 -5.44 -22.88 -26.20
CA ARG A 55 -5.16 -22.09 -27.42
C ARG A 55 -3.67 -21.98 -27.74
N ARG A 56 -2.81 -22.06 -26.72
CA ARG A 56 -1.35 -21.91 -26.84
C ARG A 56 -0.59 -23.22 -26.79
N GLN A 57 -1.30 -24.36 -26.75
CA GLN A 57 -0.70 -25.70 -26.59
C GLN A 57 0.20 -25.80 -25.35
N ALA A 58 -0.12 -25.06 -24.30
CA ALA A 58 0.53 -25.14 -23.00
C ALA A 58 -0.28 -26.07 -22.07
N ARG A 59 0.37 -26.61 -21.03
CA ARG A 59 -0.30 -27.41 -20.00
C ARG A 59 -1.23 -26.50 -19.16
N PRO A 60 -2.55 -26.72 -19.13
CA PRO A 60 -3.46 -25.95 -18.29
C PRO A 60 -3.37 -26.41 -16.82
N PRO A 61 -3.73 -25.55 -15.84
CA PRO A 61 -4.01 -25.99 -14.49
C PRO A 61 -5.27 -26.87 -14.47
N CYS A 62 -5.22 -27.99 -13.74
CA CYS A 62 -6.33 -28.93 -13.64
C CYS A 62 -7.33 -28.56 -12.53
N SER A 63 -6.98 -27.63 -11.64
CA SER A 63 -7.83 -27.21 -10.51
C SER A 63 -7.46 -25.81 -10.02
N LEU A 64 -8.30 -25.22 -9.14
CA LEU A 64 -7.97 -23.93 -8.51
C LEU A 64 -6.71 -24.01 -7.61
N PRO A 65 -6.48 -25.07 -6.80
CA PRO A 65 -5.22 -25.25 -6.09
C PRO A 65 -3.99 -25.20 -7.01
N GLU A 66 -4.02 -25.87 -8.18
CA GLU A 66 -2.89 -25.82 -9.13
C GLU A 66 -2.72 -24.40 -9.72
N LEU A 67 -3.81 -23.65 -9.90
CA LEU A 67 -3.74 -22.25 -10.29
C LEU A 67 -3.17 -21.36 -9.18
N ILE A 68 -3.43 -21.67 -7.90
CA ILE A 68 -2.82 -21.00 -6.75
C ILE A 68 -1.31 -21.31 -6.71
N ASP A 69 -0.90 -22.54 -7.00
CA ASP A 69 0.52 -22.91 -7.12
C ASP A 69 1.21 -22.12 -8.24
N TRP A 70 0.55 -21.95 -9.39
CA TRP A 70 1.02 -21.05 -10.44
C TRP A 70 1.17 -19.62 -9.95
N ALA A 71 0.19 -19.12 -9.19
CA ALA A 71 0.19 -17.77 -8.64
C ALA A 71 1.37 -17.49 -7.69
N MET A 72 1.95 -18.53 -7.08
CA MET A 72 3.17 -18.46 -6.27
C MET A 72 4.45 -18.48 -7.11
N ALA A 73 4.42 -18.92 -8.37
CA ALA A 73 5.54 -18.89 -9.31
C ALA A 73 5.65 -17.51 -10.00
N PRO A 74 6.83 -17.14 -10.55
CA PRO A 74 6.97 -15.92 -11.31
C PRO A 74 6.02 -15.84 -12.51
N VAL A 75 5.38 -14.69 -12.70
CA VAL A 75 4.39 -14.48 -13.77
C VAL A 75 5.04 -14.58 -15.16
N VAL A 76 6.35 -14.33 -15.27
CA VAL A 76 7.10 -14.48 -16.53
C VAL A 76 7.16 -15.92 -17.05
N ASP A 77 6.98 -16.91 -16.17
CA ASP A 77 7.00 -18.32 -16.53
C ASP A 77 5.63 -18.81 -17.07
N TRP A 78 4.62 -17.94 -17.01
CA TRP A 78 3.27 -18.31 -17.39
C TRP A 78 3.11 -18.23 -18.91
N PRO A 79 2.14 -18.94 -19.49
CA PRO A 79 1.86 -18.85 -20.92
C PRO A 79 1.12 -17.55 -21.26
N LEU A 80 1.55 -16.40 -20.73
CA LEU A 80 1.08 -15.04 -21.01
C LEU A 80 2.08 -14.30 -21.92
N ARG A 81 1.56 -13.49 -22.83
CA ARG A 81 2.26 -12.63 -23.78
C ARG A 81 1.99 -11.19 -23.37
N LEU A 82 2.65 -10.77 -22.30
CA LEU A 82 2.49 -9.42 -21.75
C LEU A 82 3.43 -8.45 -22.48
N PRO A 83 3.02 -7.19 -22.68
CA PRO A 83 3.92 -6.15 -23.19
C PRO A 83 5.19 -6.01 -22.33
N PRO A 84 6.33 -5.59 -22.92
CA PRO A 84 7.56 -5.39 -22.15
C PRO A 84 7.38 -4.39 -21.00
N GLY A 85 7.89 -4.76 -19.82
CA GLY A 85 7.84 -3.91 -18.60
C GLY A 85 6.51 -3.95 -17.83
N VAL A 86 5.58 -4.83 -18.21
CA VAL A 86 4.34 -5.11 -17.48
C VAL A 86 4.56 -6.02 -16.26
N VAL A 87 5.59 -6.86 -16.33
CA VAL A 87 5.99 -7.83 -15.29
C VAL A 87 7.51 -7.93 -15.32
N GLU A 88 8.15 -8.01 -14.16
CA GLU A 88 9.58 -8.29 -14.00
C GLU A 88 9.84 -9.78 -13.73
N PRO A 89 11.08 -10.28 -13.90
CA PRO A 89 11.40 -11.70 -13.73
C PRO A 89 11.00 -12.33 -12.39
N ASP A 90 10.97 -11.55 -11.29
CA ASP A 90 10.64 -12.04 -9.96
C ASP A 90 9.22 -11.69 -9.49
N ASP A 91 8.42 -11.06 -10.35
CA ASP A 91 7.06 -10.63 -10.01
C ASP A 91 6.14 -11.85 -9.86
N ARG A 92 5.48 -11.95 -8.70
CA ARG A 92 4.56 -13.03 -8.31
C ARG A 92 3.24 -12.42 -7.85
N LEU A 93 2.13 -13.13 -8.05
CA LEU A 93 0.84 -12.70 -7.48
C LEU A 93 0.67 -13.14 -6.03
N LEU A 94 1.20 -14.30 -5.66
CA LEU A 94 1.20 -14.78 -4.28
C LEU A 94 2.64 -14.90 -3.76
N ASP A 95 2.84 -14.60 -2.47
CA ASP A 95 4.09 -14.84 -1.79
C ASP A 95 4.34 -16.35 -1.68
N ALA A 96 5.52 -16.81 -2.12
CA ALA A 96 5.83 -18.22 -2.20
C ALA A 96 5.93 -18.94 -0.85
N ARG A 97 6.02 -18.20 0.27
CA ARG A 97 6.04 -18.80 1.62
C ARG A 97 4.66 -18.78 2.28
N SER A 98 3.95 -17.65 2.21
CA SER A 98 2.67 -17.50 2.91
C SER A 98 1.44 -17.78 2.05
N ALA A 99 1.60 -17.95 0.74
CA ALA A 99 0.52 -18.04 -0.24
C ALA A 99 -0.45 -16.83 -0.21
N ARG A 100 -0.03 -15.72 0.38
CA ARG A 100 -0.82 -14.48 0.49
C ARG A 100 -0.63 -13.61 -0.75
N PRO A 101 -1.67 -12.88 -1.21
CA PRO A 101 -1.54 -11.88 -2.25
C PRO A 101 -0.43 -10.86 -1.96
N THR A 102 0.43 -10.65 -2.95
CA THR A 102 1.50 -9.64 -2.92
C THR A 102 0.93 -8.24 -3.14
N GLU A 103 1.71 -7.19 -2.86
CA GLU A 103 1.36 -5.81 -3.20
C GLU A 103 1.08 -5.67 -4.69
N LEU A 104 1.84 -6.36 -5.55
CA LEU A 104 1.62 -6.40 -6.98
C LEU A 104 0.25 -6.98 -7.34
N CYS A 105 -0.16 -8.08 -6.70
CA CYS A 105 -1.49 -8.65 -6.90
C CYS A 105 -2.58 -7.66 -6.54
N HIS A 106 -2.44 -6.95 -5.42
CA HIS A 106 -3.40 -5.93 -5.05
C HIS A 106 -3.45 -4.75 -6.03
N GLU A 107 -2.30 -4.27 -6.53
CA GLU A 107 -2.24 -3.20 -7.53
C GLU A 107 -2.91 -3.59 -8.86
N TRP A 108 -2.75 -4.84 -9.29
CA TRP A 108 -3.45 -5.36 -10.46
C TRP A 108 -4.95 -5.52 -10.21
N ALA A 109 -5.34 -6.02 -9.03
CA ALA A 109 -6.73 -6.19 -8.66
C ALA A 109 -7.50 -4.86 -8.59
N ASP A 110 -6.87 -3.80 -8.05
CA ASP A 110 -7.44 -2.45 -7.95
C ASP A 110 -7.77 -1.88 -9.34
N ARG A 111 -6.96 -2.20 -10.35
CA ARG A 111 -7.19 -1.76 -11.75
C ARG A 111 -8.22 -2.57 -12.52
N ALA A 112 -8.70 -3.68 -11.97
CA ALA A 112 -9.76 -4.48 -12.59
C ALA A 112 -11.14 -3.82 -12.49
N ARG A 113 -11.31 -2.92 -11.52
CA ARG A 113 -12.61 -2.42 -11.12
C ARG A 113 -12.79 -0.95 -11.54
N ASP A 114 -13.04 -0.74 -12.82
CA ASP A 114 -13.74 0.46 -13.31
C ASP A 114 -15.26 0.44 -12.97
N VAL A 115 -15.72 -0.50 -12.12
CA VAL A 115 -17.14 -0.67 -11.77
C VAL A 115 -17.33 -0.85 -10.25
N ALA A 116 -17.90 0.19 -9.63
CA ALA A 116 -18.77 0.25 -8.44
C ALA A 116 -18.35 -0.32 -7.08
N VAL A 117 -17.34 -1.20 -6.93
CA VAL A 117 -16.98 -1.72 -5.59
C VAL A 117 -15.82 -0.96 -5.00
N GLU A 118 -16.12 -0.06 -4.07
CA GLU A 118 -15.12 0.63 -3.29
C GLU A 118 -14.36 -0.36 -2.38
N HIS A 119 -13.03 -0.34 -2.41
CA HIS A 119 -12.21 -1.12 -1.48
C HIS A 119 -12.42 -0.70 -0.02
N ARG A 120 -12.36 -1.67 0.88
CA ARG A 120 -12.67 -1.49 2.30
C ARG A 120 -11.85 -0.37 2.96
N ASP A 121 -10.58 -0.24 2.61
CA ASP A 121 -9.70 0.85 3.08
C ASP A 121 -10.25 2.23 2.65
N ARG A 122 -10.63 2.40 1.38
CA ARG A 122 -11.21 3.65 0.88
C ARG A 122 -12.54 3.99 1.57
N GLN A 123 -13.39 2.98 1.82
CA GLN A 123 -14.65 3.17 2.55
C GLN A 123 -14.40 3.69 3.96
N VAL A 124 -13.46 3.09 4.69
CA VAL A 124 -13.11 3.50 6.06
C VAL A 124 -12.55 4.92 6.06
N ILE A 125 -11.60 5.23 5.17
CA ILE A 125 -11.01 6.57 5.10
C ILE A 125 -12.06 7.62 4.73
N ARG A 126 -12.94 7.34 3.76
CA ARG A 126 -14.01 8.26 3.37
C ARG A 126 -15.01 8.47 4.50
N ARG A 127 -15.44 7.40 5.17
CA ARG A 127 -16.39 7.50 6.31
C ARG A 127 -15.80 8.35 7.43
N ALA A 128 -14.54 8.15 7.79
CA ALA A 128 -13.85 8.99 8.77
C ALA A 128 -13.75 10.45 8.29
N MET A 129 -13.38 10.66 7.02
CA MET A 129 -13.30 11.98 6.40
C MET A 129 -14.64 12.72 6.48
N ASP A 130 -15.73 12.07 6.14
CA ASP A 130 -17.08 12.66 6.17
C ASP A 130 -17.53 13.00 7.60
N MET A 131 -17.23 12.13 8.58
CA MET A 131 -17.50 12.39 10.00
C MET A 131 -16.81 13.67 10.48
N PHE A 132 -15.51 13.81 10.23
CA PHE A 132 -14.74 14.98 10.69
C PHE A 132 -15.01 16.24 9.87
N ARG A 133 -15.23 16.11 8.55
CA ARG A 133 -15.58 17.24 7.69
C ARG A 133 -16.93 17.83 8.06
N GLY A 134 -17.92 17.00 8.42
CA GLY A 134 -19.22 17.47 8.91
C GLY A 134 -19.16 18.30 10.19
N LEU A 135 -18.09 18.14 10.97
CA LEU A 135 -17.83 18.88 12.21
C LEU A 135 -16.86 20.06 12.02
N GLY A 136 -16.23 20.18 10.84
CA GLY A 136 -15.20 21.19 10.61
C GLY A 136 -13.88 20.92 11.35
N GLU A 137 -13.56 19.65 11.61
CA GLU A 137 -12.44 19.21 12.46
C GLU A 137 -11.32 18.51 11.65
N PRO A 138 -10.51 19.25 10.85
CA PRO A 138 -9.44 18.67 10.02
C PRO A 138 -8.32 18.02 10.85
N ASP A 139 -8.04 18.56 12.04
CA ASP A 139 -7.05 18.00 12.97
C ASP A 139 -7.52 16.65 13.53
N GLY A 140 -8.83 16.48 13.75
CA GLY A 140 -9.43 15.20 14.15
C GLY A 140 -9.25 14.12 13.10
N TYR A 141 -9.49 14.46 11.82
CA TYR A 141 -9.23 13.55 10.70
C TYR A 141 -7.74 13.17 10.60
N SER A 142 -6.86 14.16 10.74
CA SER A 142 -5.41 13.92 10.75
C SER A 142 -4.98 13.04 11.94
N GLY A 143 -5.56 13.24 13.12
CA GLY A 143 -5.38 12.39 14.29
C GLY A 143 -5.81 10.94 14.03
N PHE A 144 -6.96 10.74 13.38
CA PHE A 144 -7.43 9.42 12.97
C PHE A 144 -6.45 8.74 11.99
N ARG A 145 -5.99 9.46 10.95
CA ARG A 145 -4.97 8.94 10.02
C ARG A 145 -3.68 8.56 10.76
N ARG A 146 -3.18 9.41 11.68
CA ARG A 146 -2.00 9.09 12.50
C ARG A 146 -2.19 7.81 13.31
N LEU A 147 -3.35 7.64 13.96
CA LEU A 147 -3.64 6.43 14.72
C LEU A 147 -3.42 5.16 13.87
N LEU A 148 -3.98 5.14 12.65
CA LEU A 148 -3.88 3.98 11.77
C LEU A 148 -2.43 3.69 11.31
N VAL A 149 -1.62 4.73 11.19
CA VAL A 149 -0.24 4.64 10.69
C VAL A 149 0.77 4.34 11.79
N GLU A 150 0.56 4.91 12.98
CA GLU A 150 1.49 4.83 14.10
C GLU A 150 1.19 3.68 15.05
N GLN A 151 -0.07 3.26 15.15
CA GLN A 151 -0.50 2.23 16.10
C GLN A 151 -1.34 1.13 15.44
N PRO A 152 -0.84 0.45 14.39
CA PRO A 152 -1.58 -0.63 13.74
C PRO A 152 -1.85 -1.84 14.66
N VAL A 153 -1.21 -1.88 15.83
CA VAL A 153 -1.40 -2.86 16.90
C VAL A 153 -1.56 -2.10 18.23
N LEU A 154 -2.69 -2.32 18.90
CA LEU A 154 -3.04 -1.74 20.19
C LEU A 154 -2.91 -2.78 21.29
N THR A 155 -2.31 -2.38 22.41
CA THR A 155 -2.44 -3.08 23.68
C THR A 155 -3.73 -2.65 24.37
N GLU A 156 -4.16 -3.36 25.41
CA GLU A 156 -5.35 -2.99 26.18
C GLU A 156 -5.28 -1.54 26.68
N GLN A 157 -4.15 -1.15 27.28
CA GLN A 157 -3.92 0.22 27.74
C GLN A 157 -4.00 1.26 26.60
N ALA A 158 -3.39 0.98 25.45
CA ALA A 158 -3.45 1.88 24.30
C ALA A 158 -4.87 1.98 23.73
N GLY A 159 -5.61 0.87 23.68
CA GLY A 159 -7.01 0.84 23.31
C GLY A 159 -7.88 1.72 24.21
N LEU A 160 -7.68 1.65 25.53
CA LEU A 160 -8.37 2.52 26.48
C LEU A 160 -8.02 4.00 26.28
N GLN A 161 -6.78 4.34 25.94
CA GLN A 161 -6.39 5.72 25.62
C GLN A 161 -7.08 6.23 24.36
N VAL A 162 -7.11 5.43 23.30
CA VAL A 162 -7.80 5.76 22.04
C VAL A 162 -9.29 5.94 22.26
N VAL A 163 -9.91 5.06 23.05
CA VAL A 163 -11.31 5.21 23.44
C VAL A 163 -11.48 6.49 24.26
N ASN A 164 -10.58 6.88 25.16
CA ASN A 164 -10.80 8.11 25.93
C ASN A 164 -10.37 9.41 25.23
N ASP A 165 -9.88 9.33 23.99
CA ASP A 165 -9.46 10.51 23.22
C ASP A 165 -10.68 11.28 22.67
N LEU A 166 -10.80 12.54 23.09
CA LEU A 166 -11.87 13.45 22.65
C LEU A 166 -11.72 13.88 21.19
N VAL A 167 -10.49 13.96 20.69
CA VAL A 167 -10.20 14.31 19.28
C VAL A 167 -10.70 13.19 18.37
N LEU A 168 -10.58 11.93 18.81
CA LEU A 168 -11.02 10.76 18.05
C LEU A 168 -12.46 10.36 18.32
N ALA A 169 -13.16 11.04 19.23
CA ALA A 169 -14.52 10.69 19.63
C ALA A 169 -15.51 10.54 18.45
N PRO A 170 -15.48 11.40 17.39
CA PRO A 170 -16.38 11.24 16.24
C PRO A 170 -16.21 9.92 15.48
N ALA A 171 -15.01 9.33 15.50
CA ALA A 171 -14.68 8.10 14.76
C ALA A 171 -14.60 6.86 15.66
N ARG A 172 -14.99 6.95 16.93
CA ARG A 172 -14.83 5.87 17.94
C ARG A 172 -15.43 4.53 17.52
N GLU A 173 -16.67 4.53 17.05
CA GLU A 173 -17.34 3.31 16.59
C GLU A 173 -16.64 2.70 15.38
N LEU A 174 -16.19 3.55 14.45
CA LEU A 174 -15.42 3.12 13.29
C LEU A 174 -14.06 2.52 13.71
N ILE A 175 -13.39 3.12 14.69
CA ILE A 175 -12.14 2.58 15.26
C ILE A 175 -12.38 1.18 15.86
N GLN A 176 -13.45 1.01 16.65
CA GLN A 176 -13.81 -0.29 17.22
C GLN A 176 -14.15 -1.33 16.13
N GLU A 177 -14.72 -0.91 15.01
CA GLU A 177 -15.05 -1.79 13.88
C GLU A 177 -13.80 -2.30 13.16
N ILE A 178 -12.78 -1.46 13.00
CA ILE A 178 -11.60 -1.75 12.16
C ILE A 178 -10.42 -2.38 12.94
N TYR A 179 -10.38 -2.25 14.26
CA TYR A 179 -9.43 -2.96 15.11
C TYR A 179 -10.02 -4.30 15.55
N ARG A 180 -9.38 -5.40 15.16
CA ARG A 180 -9.80 -6.78 15.41
C ARG A 180 -8.86 -7.48 16.37
N GLU A 181 -9.40 -8.44 17.11
CA GLU A 181 -8.60 -9.32 17.97
C GLU A 181 -7.46 -9.98 17.20
N VAL A 182 -6.31 -10.12 17.86
CA VAL A 182 -5.14 -10.78 17.28
C VAL A 182 -5.28 -12.29 17.40
N PRO A 183 -5.25 -13.05 16.28
CA PRO A 183 -5.30 -14.51 16.34
C PRO A 183 -4.08 -15.10 17.05
N PRO A 184 -4.25 -16.21 17.80
CA PRO A 184 -3.14 -16.92 18.45
C PRO A 184 -2.03 -17.39 17.50
N ALA A 185 -2.33 -17.52 16.19
CA ALA A 185 -1.34 -17.87 15.17
C ALA A 185 -0.16 -16.89 15.04
N TYR A 186 -0.27 -15.67 15.58
CA TYR A 186 0.83 -14.71 15.65
C TYR A 186 1.71 -14.89 16.91
N LEU A 187 1.30 -15.71 17.86
CA LEU A 187 2.00 -15.94 19.12
C LEU A 187 3.14 -16.95 18.91
N ASN A 188 4.35 -16.59 19.31
CA ASN A 188 5.50 -17.49 19.28
C ASN A 188 6.34 -17.31 20.54
N ASP A 189 6.69 -18.42 21.20
CA ASP A 189 7.43 -18.41 22.47
C ASP A 189 6.83 -17.47 23.53
N GLY A 190 5.50 -17.46 23.64
CA GLY A 190 4.76 -16.66 24.63
C GLY A 190 4.72 -15.15 24.35
N ALA A 191 5.19 -14.69 23.18
CA ALA A 191 5.11 -13.28 22.82
C ALA A 191 4.70 -13.08 21.36
N TYR A 192 3.93 -12.01 21.13
CA TYR A 192 3.74 -11.47 19.79
C TYR A 192 4.93 -10.60 19.43
N ALA A 193 5.29 -10.53 18.14
CA ALA A 193 6.34 -9.67 17.64
C ALA A 193 5.79 -8.69 16.62
N THR A 194 6.17 -7.41 16.70
CA THR A 194 5.90 -6.44 15.64
C THR A 194 7.12 -6.26 14.75
N CYS A 195 6.89 -5.85 13.50
CA CYS A 195 7.95 -5.42 12.59
C CYS A 195 8.42 -4.02 13.00
N GLU A 196 9.72 -3.80 13.19
CA GLU A 196 10.25 -2.46 13.50
C GLU A 196 10.01 -1.45 12.36
N ARG A 197 9.91 -1.93 11.11
CA ARG A 197 9.73 -1.09 9.92
C ARG A 197 8.29 -0.60 9.76
N CYS A 198 7.33 -1.52 9.74
CA CYS A 198 5.92 -1.20 9.46
C CYS A 198 5.00 -1.24 10.70
N LEU A 199 5.52 -1.64 11.85
CA LEU A 199 4.81 -1.72 13.14
C LEU A 199 3.69 -2.77 13.23
N THR A 200 3.38 -3.46 12.14
CA THR A 200 2.38 -4.54 12.12
C THR A 200 2.95 -5.84 12.69
N LEU A 201 2.09 -6.79 13.04
CA LEU A 201 2.50 -8.07 13.59
C LEU A 201 3.29 -8.90 12.56
N LEU A 202 4.31 -9.60 13.07
CA LEU A 202 5.06 -10.59 12.33
C LEU A 202 4.41 -11.96 12.51
N THR A 203 4.28 -12.70 11.42
CA THR A 203 3.88 -14.11 11.46
C THR A 203 5.10 -14.97 11.70
N PRO A 204 5.11 -15.85 12.72
CA PRO A 204 6.20 -16.79 12.93
C PRO A 204 6.23 -17.82 11.79
N LEU A 205 7.43 -18.25 11.40
CA LEU A 205 7.66 -19.31 10.42
C LEU A 205 8.19 -20.57 11.12
N ASP A 206 7.96 -21.73 10.51
CA ASP A 206 8.40 -23.04 11.02
C ASP A 206 9.94 -23.13 11.14
N ASP A 207 10.68 -22.33 10.37
CA ASP A 207 12.14 -22.24 10.41
C ASP A 207 12.67 -21.35 11.57
N GLY A 208 11.79 -20.88 12.46
CA GLY A 208 12.10 -19.94 13.54
C GLY A 208 12.28 -18.49 13.06
N GLY A 209 12.10 -18.26 11.75
CA GLY A 209 12.11 -16.93 11.15
C GLY A 209 10.79 -16.17 11.35
N TRP A 210 10.76 -14.96 10.81
CA TRP A 210 9.59 -14.09 10.85
C TRP A 210 9.21 -13.63 9.45
N TRP A 211 7.92 -13.67 9.16
CA TRP A 211 7.34 -13.12 7.94
C TRP A 211 6.57 -11.84 8.26
N CYS A 212 6.88 -10.78 7.53
CA CYS A 212 6.13 -9.53 7.60
C CYS A 212 5.17 -9.47 6.41
N GLU A 213 3.93 -9.09 6.62
CA GLU A 213 2.93 -9.00 5.56
C GLU A 213 3.25 -8.00 4.45
N ARG A 214 4.06 -6.98 4.75
CA ARG A 214 4.42 -5.94 3.79
C ARG A 214 5.62 -6.37 2.95
N ASP A 215 5.41 -6.51 1.64
CA ASP A 215 6.44 -6.98 0.70
C ASP A 215 7.68 -6.09 0.73
N GLN A 216 7.50 -4.77 0.80
CA GLN A 216 8.62 -3.83 0.92
C GLN A 216 9.50 -4.14 2.14
N CYS A 217 8.91 -4.53 3.27
CA CYS A 217 9.70 -4.90 4.45
C CYS A 217 10.54 -6.13 4.16
N ARG A 218 10.01 -7.15 3.47
CA ARG A 218 10.75 -8.37 3.13
C ARG A 218 11.82 -8.13 2.05
N ARG A 219 11.55 -7.26 1.08
CA ARG A 219 12.49 -6.93 -0.03
C ARG A 219 13.75 -6.20 0.42
N ILE A 220 13.69 -5.45 1.53
CA ILE A 220 14.88 -4.80 2.12
C ILE A 220 15.79 -5.85 2.79
N GLY A 221 15.24 -7.01 3.15
CA GLY A 221 15.89 -8.09 3.89
C GLY A 221 14.94 -8.66 4.95
N PRO A 222 15.41 -9.59 5.80
CA PRO A 222 14.60 -10.14 6.89
C PRO A 222 13.94 -9.02 7.71
N PRO A 223 12.65 -9.16 8.07
CA PRO A 223 11.95 -8.14 8.83
C PRO A 223 12.54 -8.06 10.25
N PRO A 224 13.01 -6.88 10.69
CA PRO A 224 13.55 -6.71 12.03
C PRO A 224 12.42 -6.77 13.05
N ILE A 225 12.69 -7.45 14.15
CA ILE A 225 11.78 -7.54 15.29
C ILE A 225 11.83 -6.20 16.04
N GLY A 226 10.70 -5.54 16.14
CA GLY A 226 10.49 -4.35 16.95
C GLY A 226 10.07 -4.72 18.36
N ARG A 227 8.80 -4.45 18.70
CA ARG A 227 8.27 -4.73 20.04
C ARG A 227 7.99 -6.22 20.20
N ARG A 228 8.32 -6.75 21.38
CA ARG A 228 7.80 -8.04 21.85
C ARG A 228 6.68 -7.75 22.85
N LEU A 229 5.49 -8.28 22.58
CA LEU A 229 4.27 -8.03 23.34
C LEU A 229 3.86 -9.33 24.00
N ARG A 230 4.09 -9.41 25.31
CA ARG A 230 3.69 -10.54 26.13
C ARG A 230 2.25 -10.34 26.60
N PRO A 231 1.33 -11.29 26.39
CA PRO A 231 -0.06 -11.15 26.81
C PRO A 231 -0.21 -10.76 28.29
N GLU A 232 0.65 -11.29 29.16
CA GLU A 232 0.66 -10.98 30.59
C GLU A 232 0.97 -9.51 30.92
N ASP A 233 1.72 -8.83 30.05
CA ASP A 233 2.12 -7.43 30.23
C ASP A 233 1.19 -6.46 29.49
N THR A 234 0.58 -6.90 28.39
CA THR A 234 -0.15 -6.02 27.45
C THR A 234 -1.66 -6.20 27.46
N GLY A 235 -2.16 -7.26 28.09
CA GLY A 235 -3.55 -7.69 27.96
C GLY A 235 -3.86 -8.15 26.54
N GLU A 236 -5.15 -8.13 26.20
CA GLU A 236 -5.62 -8.45 24.86
C GLU A 236 -5.08 -7.46 23.82
N LEU A 237 -4.64 -8.00 22.69
CA LEU A 237 -4.15 -7.19 21.57
C LEU A 237 -5.23 -7.05 20.51
N LEU A 238 -5.34 -5.84 19.99
CA LEU A 238 -6.10 -5.53 18.79
C LEU A 238 -5.15 -5.13 17.66
N GLN A 239 -5.49 -5.47 16.43
CA GLN A 239 -4.77 -5.05 15.23
C GLN A 239 -5.75 -4.51 14.19
N LEU A 240 -5.30 -3.54 13.38
CA LEU A 240 -6.08 -3.08 12.24
C LEU A 240 -6.42 -4.22 11.29
N GLU A 241 -7.59 -4.19 10.67
CA GLU A 241 -7.91 -5.10 9.58
C GLU A 241 -6.90 -4.99 8.43
N ARG A 242 -6.61 -6.14 7.79
CA ARG A 242 -5.52 -6.27 6.82
C ARG A 242 -5.53 -5.22 5.68
N PRO A 243 -6.68 -4.87 5.06
CA PRO A 243 -6.70 -3.83 4.03
C PRO A 243 -6.12 -2.50 4.50
N LEU A 244 -6.40 -2.09 5.74
CA LEU A 244 -5.85 -0.86 6.31
C LEU A 244 -4.34 -0.99 6.59
N ARG A 245 -3.87 -2.14 7.08
CA ARG A 245 -2.43 -2.36 7.29
C ARG A 245 -1.63 -2.24 5.98
N GLN A 246 -2.19 -2.77 4.89
CA GLN A 246 -1.54 -2.75 3.58
C GLN A 246 -1.64 -1.39 2.89
N PHE A 247 -2.84 -0.79 2.82
CA PHE A 247 -3.10 0.38 1.97
C PHE A 247 -3.19 1.71 2.72
N VAL A 248 -3.19 1.69 4.05
CA VAL A 248 -3.19 2.90 4.89
C VAL A 248 -1.91 2.97 5.72
N THR A 249 -1.65 1.99 6.59
CA THR A 249 -0.48 2.00 7.47
C THR A 249 0.81 2.04 6.65
N GLY A 250 1.01 1.11 5.71
CA GLY A 250 2.22 1.03 4.88
C GLY A 250 2.58 2.34 4.17
N PRO A 251 1.72 2.88 3.28
CA PRO A 251 1.93 4.17 2.63
C PRO A 251 2.11 5.32 3.63
N GLY A 252 1.30 5.37 4.68
CA GLY A 252 1.40 6.39 5.73
C GLY A 252 2.76 6.38 6.46
N ARG A 253 3.40 5.21 6.62
CA ARG A 253 4.76 5.13 7.17
C ARG A 253 5.77 5.87 6.28
N ALA A 254 5.60 5.80 4.96
CA ALA A 254 6.46 6.50 4.01
C ALA A 254 6.23 8.02 4.07
N GLU A 255 4.96 8.45 4.13
CA GLU A 255 4.57 9.86 4.32
C GLU A 255 5.18 10.43 5.60
N MET A 256 4.99 9.76 6.74
CA MET A 256 5.59 10.14 8.03
C MET A 256 7.12 10.18 8.00
N GLY A 257 7.74 9.20 7.35
CA GLY A 257 9.19 9.13 7.21
C GLY A 257 9.74 10.34 6.44
N LEU A 258 9.05 10.77 5.39
CA LEU A 258 9.39 11.97 4.62
C LEU A 258 9.15 13.24 5.45
N THR A 259 8.02 13.35 6.14
CA THR A 259 7.71 14.45 7.07
C THR A 259 8.83 14.66 8.07
N HIS A 260 9.24 13.61 8.80
CA HIS A 260 10.33 13.68 9.78
C HIS A 260 11.64 14.21 9.17
N ARG A 261 11.98 13.76 7.96
CA ARG A 261 13.21 14.17 7.27
C ARG A 261 13.17 15.63 6.85
N LEU A 262 12.02 16.14 6.43
CA LEU A 262 11.83 17.55 6.04
C LEU A 262 11.74 18.48 7.26
N THR A 263 11.01 18.09 8.31
CA THR A 263 10.97 18.84 9.58
C THR A 263 12.35 18.97 10.22
N LYS A 264 13.19 17.93 10.14
CA LYS A 264 14.60 17.99 10.58
C LYS A 264 15.45 19.03 9.85
N LEU A 265 15.01 19.54 8.70
CA LEU A 265 15.67 20.65 8.00
C LEU A 265 15.21 22.03 8.51
N GLY A 266 14.25 22.08 9.44
CA GLY A 266 13.62 23.30 9.92
C GLY A 266 12.45 23.76 9.04
N LEU A 267 11.89 22.89 8.20
CA LEU A 267 10.70 23.19 7.40
C LEU A 267 9.43 22.93 8.21
N SER A 268 8.40 23.75 8.00
CA SER A 268 7.06 23.46 8.51
C SER A 268 6.40 22.44 7.58
N VAL A 269 5.87 21.35 8.15
CA VAL A 269 5.26 20.27 7.39
C VAL A 269 3.91 19.91 8.01
N GLU A 270 2.86 20.03 7.23
CA GLU A 270 1.50 19.62 7.56
C GLU A 270 1.17 18.32 6.81
N LEU A 271 0.54 17.36 7.49
CA LEU A 271 0.13 16.08 6.92
C LEU A 271 -1.36 16.12 6.57
N TRP A 272 -1.70 15.57 5.40
CA TRP A 272 -3.07 15.43 4.86
C TRP A 272 -3.92 16.72 4.85
N PRO A 273 -3.36 17.86 4.39
CA PRO A 273 -4.08 19.13 4.29
C PRO A 273 -5.40 19.01 3.52
N GLY A 274 -6.39 19.80 3.93
CA GLY A 274 -7.67 19.90 3.23
C GLY A 274 -8.48 18.60 3.22
N PHE A 275 -8.32 17.75 4.24
CA PHE A 275 -8.88 16.40 4.30
C PHE A 275 -8.35 15.50 3.18
N ASP A 276 -7.04 15.27 3.17
CA ASP A 276 -6.37 14.33 2.26
C ASP A 276 -6.35 14.77 0.78
N ASN A 277 -6.35 16.08 0.52
CA ASN A 277 -6.21 16.60 -0.85
C ASN A 277 -4.84 16.28 -1.45
N TYR A 278 -3.81 16.20 -0.59
CA TYR A 278 -2.49 15.64 -0.85
C TYR A 278 -1.83 15.27 0.48
N ASP A 279 -0.72 14.52 0.45
CA ASP A 279 -0.17 13.92 1.68
C ASP A 279 0.63 14.89 2.55
N LEU A 280 1.46 15.76 1.96
CA LEU A 280 2.28 16.71 2.71
C LEU A 280 2.23 18.12 2.11
N ARG A 281 1.97 19.12 2.95
CA ARG A 281 2.20 20.54 2.66
C ARG A 281 3.47 21.01 3.35
N VAL A 282 4.45 21.47 2.58
CA VAL A 282 5.76 21.88 3.11
C VAL A 282 5.96 23.37 2.88
N THR A 283 6.01 24.13 3.96
CA THR A 283 6.21 25.58 3.92
C THR A 283 7.66 25.92 4.27
N PHE A 284 8.33 26.57 3.32
CA PHE A 284 9.68 27.10 3.46
C PHE A 284 9.64 28.42 4.22
N PRO A 285 10.75 28.82 4.88
CA PRO A 285 10.76 30.07 5.63
C PRO A 285 10.67 31.32 4.75
N ASP A 286 10.73 31.21 3.41
CA ASP A 286 10.54 32.33 2.46
C ASP A 286 9.07 32.44 2.00
N GLY A 287 8.18 31.62 2.56
CA GLY A 287 6.77 31.56 2.21
C GLY A 287 6.45 30.59 1.08
N ARG A 288 7.46 30.02 0.40
CA ARG A 288 7.22 29.02 -0.65
C ARG A 288 6.56 27.77 -0.07
N VAL A 289 5.62 27.20 -0.81
CA VAL A 289 4.87 26.00 -0.43
C VAL A 289 5.02 24.91 -1.48
N TRP A 290 5.35 23.70 -1.03
CA TRP A 290 5.27 22.49 -1.83
C TRP A 290 4.06 21.65 -1.43
N ALA A 291 3.35 21.12 -2.43
CA ALA A 291 2.43 20.00 -2.27
C ALA A 291 3.10 18.70 -2.70
N ILE A 292 3.08 17.70 -1.83
CA ILE A 292 3.73 16.41 -2.07
C ILE A 292 2.71 15.30 -1.88
N ASP A 293 2.68 14.38 -2.83
CA ASP A 293 1.82 13.20 -2.85
C ASP A 293 2.72 11.96 -2.97
N VAL A 294 2.80 11.18 -1.90
CA VAL A 294 3.69 10.03 -1.71
C VAL A 294 3.05 8.78 -2.30
N LYS A 295 3.77 8.13 -3.21
CA LYS A 295 3.29 6.96 -3.96
C LYS A 295 4.16 5.74 -3.66
N ASP A 296 3.72 4.93 -2.72
CA ASP A 296 4.40 3.69 -2.32
C ASP A 296 4.00 2.47 -3.18
N TRP A 297 4.06 2.60 -4.51
CA TRP A 297 3.67 1.54 -5.43
C TRP A 297 4.83 0.59 -5.73
N ALA A 298 4.56 -0.72 -5.72
CA ALA A 298 5.46 -1.76 -6.19
C ALA A 298 5.65 -1.69 -7.72
N HIS A 299 4.58 -1.46 -8.49
CA HIS A 299 4.61 -1.47 -9.95
C HIS A 299 4.64 -0.05 -10.57
N PRO A 300 5.78 0.42 -11.13
CA PRO A 300 5.91 1.76 -11.69
C PRO A 300 5.03 2.02 -12.92
N GLY A 301 4.76 1.01 -13.74
CA GLY A 301 3.86 1.13 -14.90
C GLY A 301 2.41 1.42 -14.50
N LEU A 302 1.86 0.64 -13.56
CA LEU A 302 0.55 0.90 -12.96
C LEU A 302 0.50 2.26 -12.25
N LEU A 303 1.57 2.66 -11.55
CA LEU A 303 1.67 4.00 -10.97
C LEU A 303 1.62 5.09 -12.04
N GLY A 304 2.35 4.94 -13.16
CA GLY A 304 2.33 5.88 -14.28
C GLY A 304 0.92 6.09 -14.82
N ARG A 305 0.17 5.00 -15.02
CA ARG A 305 -1.24 5.05 -15.44
C ARG A 305 -2.18 5.58 -14.36
N ALA A 306 -1.74 5.69 -13.10
CA ALA A 306 -2.48 6.31 -12.00
C ALA A 306 -2.33 7.83 -11.95
N ALA A 307 -1.34 8.34 -12.69
CA ALA A 307 -0.91 9.72 -12.58
C ALA A 307 -2.03 10.67 -12.96
N ARG A 308 -2.26 11.59 -12.03
CA ARG A 308 -3.28 12.62 -12.08
C ARG A 308 -2.72 13.86 -11.37
N PRO A 309 -3.11 15.07 -11.79
CA PRO A 309 -2.73 16.29 -11.10
C PRO A 309 -3.09 16.25 -9.60
N ILE A 310 -2.28 16.91 -8.79
CA ILE A 310 -2.60 17.14 -7.37
C ILE A 310 -3.72 18.19 -7.27
N GLN A 311 -4.62 18.04 -6.30
CA GLN A 311 -5.70 19.00 -6.06
C GLN A 311 -5.11 20.36 -5.67
N PRO A 312 -5.54 21.47 -6.29
CA PRO A 312 -4.90 22.78 -6.14
C PRO A 312 -5.11 23.42 -4.76
N GLU A 313 -6.02 22.89 -3.95
CA GLU A 313 -6.37 23.42 -2.63
C GLU A 313 -5.95 22.45 -1.51
N PRO A 314 -5.35 22.91 -0.40
CA PRO A 314 -4.85 24.28 -0.17
C PRO A 314 -3.72 24.67 -1.14
N PRO A 315 -3.53 25.97 -1.43
CA PRO A 315 -2.63 26.44 -2.47
C PRO A 315 -1.15 26.12 -2.18
N TYR A 316 -0.42 25.89 -3.27
CA TYR A 316 1.00 25.59 -3.31
C TYR A 316 1.68 26.22 -4.54
N ASP A 317 2.99 26.38 -4.49
CA ASP A 317 3.80 26.92 -5.60
C ASP A 317 4.34 25.80 -6.51
N GLU A 318 4.70 24.65 -5.93
CA GLU A 318 5.23 23.50 -6.67
C GLU A 318 4.57 22.20 -6.16
N ALA A 319 4.31 21.27 -7.07
CA ALA A 319 3.70 19.97 -6.77
C ALA A 319 4.63 18.82 -7.18
N PHE A 320 4.66 17.76 -6.37
CA PHE A 320 5.50 16.59 -6.63
C PHE A 320 4.77 15.29 -6.32
N TRP A 321 4.88 14.33 -7.22
CA TRP A 321 4.76 12.94 -6.83
C TRP A 321 6.08 12.46 -6.25
N VAL A 322 6.03 11.71 -5.16
CA VAL A 322 7.23 11.23 -4.48
C VAL A 322 7.15 9.73 -4.26
N VAL A 323 8.14 9.00 -4.77
CA VAL A 323 8.29 7.57 -4.51
C VAL A 323 9.37 7.32 -3.45
N PRO A 324 9.16 6.40 -2.50
CA PRO A 324 10.19 6.02 -1.55
C PRO A 324 11.41 5.38 -2.23
N ALA A 325 12.63 5.80 -1.86
CA ALA A 325 13.88 5.25 -2.41
C ALA A 325 13.97 3.71 -2.41
N PRO A 326 13.47 2.97 -1.40
CA PRO A 326 13.46 1.51 -1.45
C PRO A 326 12.74 0.92 -2.67
N ARG A 327 11.65 1.55 -3.16
CA ARG A 327 10.94 1.09 -4.37
C ARG A 327 11.82 1.19 -5.61
N VAL A 328 12.54 2.30 -5.75
CA VAL A 328 13.45 2.55 -6.88
C VAL A 328 14.69 1.66 -6.81
N LYS A 329 15.23 1.41 -5.60
CA LYS A 329 16.36 0.50 -5.39
C LYS A 329 15.99 -0.95 -5.72
N ALA A 330 14.76 -1.37 -5.40
CA ALA A 330 14.31 -2.73 -5.63
C ALA A 330 14.02 -3.05 -7.10
N ARG A 331 13.78 -2.03 -7.95
CA ARG A 331 13.44 -2.22 -9.37
C ARG A 331 14.21 -1.25 -10.25
N PRO A 332 15.34 -1.69 -10.86
CA PRO A 332 16.06 -0.87 -11.83
C PRO A 332 15.13 -0.33 -12.93
N GLY A 333 15.32 0.93 -13.31
CA GLY A 333 14.46 1.58 -14.32
C GLY A 333 13.07 2.00 -13.84
N TYR A 334 12.77 1.93 -12.53
CA TYR A 334 11.47 2.33 -11.95
C TYR A 334 10.93 3.65 -12.51
N VAL A 335 11.73 4.73 -12.40
CA VAL A 335 11.34 6.07 -12.85
C VAL A 335 11.11 6.10 -14.36
N ALA A 336 11.98 5.46 -15.15
CA ALA A 336 11.81 5.41 -16.60
C ALA A 336 10.54 4.65 -17.01
N THR A 337 10.20 3.56 -16.30
CA THR A 337 8.96 2.81 -16.53
C THR A 337 7.73 3.61 -16.15
N PHE A 338 7.78 4.38 -15.06
CA PHE A 338 6.72 5.33 -14.72
C PHE A 338 6.52 6.35 -15.83
N GLU A 339 7.59 7.03 -16.27
CA GLU A 339 7.52 8.09 -17.28
C GLU A 339 6.94 7.59 -18.61
N ARG A 340 7.32 6.37 -19.04
CA ARG A 340 6.77 5.77 -20.27
C ARG A 340 5.26 5.48 -20.19
N ASN A 341 4.71 5.30 -18.99
CA ASN A 341 3.31 4.93 -18.76
C ASN A 341 2.45 6.09 -18.24
N ARG A 342 3.05 7.26 -17.99
CA ARG A 342 2.36 8.46 -17.53
C ARG A 342 1.47 9.04 -18.64
N PRO A 343 0.19 9.34 -18.38
CA PRO A 343 -0.67 10.04 -19.34
C PRO A 343 -0.23 11.49 -19.51
N ASP A 344 -0.51 12.04 -20.69
CA ASP A 344 -0.12 13.40 -21.07
C ASP A 344 -0.79 14.45 -20.16
N THR A 345 -1.96 14.15 -19.59
CA THR A 345 -2.65 15.00 -18.60
C THR A 345 -1.89 15.19 -17.28
N ALA A 346 -0.87 14.37 -17.02
CA ALA A 346 -0.02 14.46 -15.83
C ALA A 346 1.44 14.82 -16.19
N SER A 347 1.72 15.30 -17.42
CA SER A 347 3.08 15.61 -17.92
C SER A 347 3.84 16.60 -17.05
N ASP A 348 3.12 17.55 -16.45
CA ASP A 348 3.71 18.67 -15.71
C ASP A 348 3.97 18.31 -14.23
N LEU A 349 3.52 17.14 -13.78
CA LEU A 349 3.70 16.67 -12.41
C LEU A 349 4.95 15.77 -12.31
N PRO A 350 6.08 16.25 -11.78
CA PRO A 350 7.30 15.46 -11.69
C PRO A 350 7.17 14.32 -10.67
N LEU A 351 7.72 13.15 -11.02
CA LEU A 351 8.00 12.09 -10.05
C LEU A 351 9.42 12.24 -9.50
N MET A 352 9.54 12.45 -8.19
CA MET A 352 10.80 12.51 -7.48
C MET A 352 10.99 11.29 -6.58
N VAL A 353 12.25 10.90 -6.38
CA VAL A 353 12.60 10.00 -5.27
C VAL A 353 12.70 10.83 -4.00
N ASP A 354 12.18 10.34 -2.88
CA ASP A 354 12.18 11.02 -1.58
C ASP A 354 13.59 11.54 -1.16
N ASP A 355 14.65 10.80 -1.44
CA ASP A 355 16.04 11.22 -1.25
C ASP A 355 16.44 12.42 -2.11
N ALA A 356 15.97 12.48 -3.36
CA ALA A 356 16.23 13.59 -4.25
C ALA A 356 15.45 14.85 -3.82
N LEU A 357 14.19 14.68 -3.39
CA LEU A 357 13.36 15.77 -2.88
C LEU A 357 13.98 16.42 -1.63
N VAL A 358 14.40 15.62 -0.66
CA VAL A 358 15.06 16.12 0.56
C VAL A 358 16.38 16.83 0.23
N ARG A 359 17.16 16.34 -0.75
CA ARG A 359 18.36 17.04 -1.23
C ARG A 359 18.03 18.38 -1.89
N ARG A 360 16.96 18.45 -2.69
CA ARG A 360 16.48 19.70 -3.31
C ARG A 360 16.10 20.72 -2.24
N ALA A 361 15.33 20.31 -1.22
CA ALA A 361 14.95 21.17 -0.10
C ALA A 361 16.18 21.73 0.64
N ARG A 362 17.17 20.88 0.94
CA ARG A 362 18.44 21.33 1.56
C ARG A 362 19.19 22.34 0.70
N LYS A 363 19.21 22.16 -0.61
CA LYS A 363 19.90 23.07 -1.54
C LYS A 363 19.26 24.47 -1.49
N ILE A 364 17.93 24.54 -1.56
CA ILE A 364 17.17 25.80 -1.47
C ILE A 364 17.47 26.52 -0.14
N LEU A 365 17.44 25.79 0.98
CA LEU A 365 17.76 26.38 2.30
C LEU A 365 19.20 26.90 2.40
N ARG A 366 20.17 26.23 1.75
CA ARG A 366 21.58 26.65 1.73
C ARG A 366 21.80 27.88 0.86
N GLU A 367 21.18 27.93 -0.31
CA GLU A 367 21.27 29.06 -1.22
C GLU A 367 20.71 30.32 -0.55
N ARG A 368 19.58 30.21 0.14
CA ARG A 368 19.05 31.31 0.94
C ARG A 368 20.01 31.79 2.03
N LYS A 369 20.57 30.88 2.84
CA LYS A 369 21.53 31.25 3.89
C LYS A 369 22.75 32.00 3.36
N ARG A 370 23.09 31.83 2.08
CA ARG A 370 24.17 32.57 1.41
C ARG A 370 23.72 33.93 0.85
N THR A 371 22.43 34.13 0.61
CA THR A 371 21.86 35.40 0.18
C THR A 371 21.55 36.31 1.37
N ASP A 372 21.20 35.71 2.52
CA ASP A 372 20.88 36.41 3.77
C ASP A 372 22.13 36.78 4.61
N ALA A 373 23.32 36.28 4.23
CA ALA A 373 24.61 36.54 4.87
C ALA A 373 25.49 37.39 3.96
#